data_AF-A0A1A7WZN3-F1
#
_entry.id   AF-A0A1A7WZN3-F1
#
_cell.length_a   1.000
_cell.length_b   1.000
_cell.length_c   1.000
_cell.angle_alpha   90.00
_cell.angle_beta   90.00
_cell.angle_gamma   90.00
#
_symmetry.space_group_name_H-M   'P 1'
#
loop_
_entity.id
_entity.type
_entity.pdbx_description
1 polymer ?
#
loop_
_entity_poly.entity_id
_entity_poly.type
_entity_poly.pdbx_seq_one_letter_code
_entity_poly.pdbx_strand_id
1 'polypeptide(L)'
;MAMTGQSSFSSMSNHTKERVTMAKVTLENFYSNLIAQHEEREMRQQKLEKVMDQEGLADEEKRLRRSEHARKETEFLRLKRTRLGLEDFESLKVIGRGAFGEVRLVQKKDTGHVYAMKILRKADMLEKEQVGHIRAERDILVEADSLWVVKMFYSFQDK
;
A
#
# COMPACT_ATOMS: atom_id res chain seq x y z
N MET A 1 -19.48 52.67 -31.24
CA MET A 1 -20.09 51.34 -31.02
C MET A 1 -18.98 50.38 -30.62
N ALA A 2 -18.91 49.97 -29.36
CA ALA A 2 -17.97 48.94 -28.90
C ALA A 2 -18.80 47.88 -28.15
N MET A 3 -19.05 46.75 -28.80
CA MET A 3 -19.68 45.58 -28.18
C MET A 3 -18.59 44.84 -27.42
N THR A 4 -18.58 44.97 -26.08
CA THR A 4 -17.74 44.14 -25.21
C THR A 4 -18.35 42.74 -25.15
N GLY A 5 -17.73 41.79 -25.86
CA GLY A 5 -18.05 40.38 -25.73
C GLY A 5 -17.75 39.92 -24.31
N GLN A 6 -18.79 39.63 -23.52
CA GLN A 6 -18.64 38.90 -22.27
C GLN A 6 -18.13 37.51 -22.62
N SER A 7 -16.86 37.24 -22.30
CA SER A 7 -16.35 35.87 -22.25
C SER A 7 -17.10 35.14 -21.14
N SER A 8 -18.03 34.27 -21.54
CA SER A 8 -18.66 33.31 -20.64
C SER A 8 -17.58 32.35 -20.16
N PHE A 9 -16.95 32.65 -19.03
CA PHE A 9 -16.19 31.66 -18.30
C PHE A 9 -17.18 30.56 -17.91
N SER A 10 -17.15 29.45 -18.66
CA SER A 10 -17.84 28.23 -18.29
C SER A 10 -17.34 27.82 -16.92
N SER A 11 -18.19 27.98 -15.90
CA SER A 11 -17.89 27.57 -14.53
C SER A 11 -17.61 26.07 -14.54
N MET A 12 -16.37 25.68 -14.27
CA MET A 12 -15.99 24.27 -14.27
C MET A 12 -16.84 23.49 -13.28
N SER A 13 -17.33 22.32 -13.71
CA SER A 13 -18.15 21.46 -12.86
C SER A 13 -17.40 21.01 -11.62
N ASN A 14 -18.13 20.75 -10.52
CA ASN A 14 -17.54 20.24 -9.29
C ASN A 14 -16.83 18.90 -9.51
N HIS A 15 -17.38 18.05 -10.38
CA HIS A 15 -16.74 16.81 -10.79
C HIS A 15 -15.33 17.06 -11.36
N THR A 16 -15.18 18.02 -12.28
CA THR A 16 -13.87 18.34 -12.86
C THR A 16 -12.90 18.89 -11.80
N LYS A 17 -13.39 19.73 -10.88
CA LYS A 17 -12.57 20.24 -9.77
C LYS A 17 -12.05 19.11 -8.87
N GLU A 18 -12.93 18.18 -8.49
CA GLU A 18 -12.56 17.01 -7.68
C GLU A 18 -11.53 16.14 -8.40
N ARG A 19 -11.73 15.87 -9.70
CA ARG A 19 -10.78 15.09 -10.52
C ARG A 19 -9.41 15.76 -10.61
N VAL A 20 -9.36 17.09 -10.76
CA VAL A 20 -8.10 17.84 -10.77
C VAL A 20 -7.42 17.78 -9.41
N THR A 21 -8.15 17.97 -8.31
CA THR A 21 -7.59 17.84 -6.95
C THR A 21 -7.04 16.43 -6.71
N MET A 22 -7.77 15.39 -7.09
CA MET A 22 -7.32 14.01 -6.96
C MET A 22 -6.09 13.73 -7.82
N ALA A 23 -6.04 14.25 -9.06
CA ALA A 23 -4.88 14.11 -9.93
C ALA A 23 -3.64 14.79 -9.33
N LYS A 24 -3.81 16.01 -8.81
CA LYS A 24 -2.73 16.75 -8.14
C LYS A 24 -2.17 15.97 -6.95
N VAL A 25 -3.04 15.55 -6.02
CA VAL A 25 -2.64 14.77 -4.83
C VAL A 25 -1.97 13.45 -5.24
N THR A 26 -2.48 12.79 -6.29
CA THR A 26 -1.88 11.55 -6.79
C THR A 26 -0.47 11.77 -7.32
N LEU A 27 -0.23 12.84 -8.08
CA LEU A 27 1.08 13.16 -8.63
C LEU A 27 2.08 13.56 -7.53
N GLU A 28 1.65 14.39 -6.57
CA GLU A 28 2.48 14.78 -5.42
C GLU A 28 2.91 13.54 -4.63
N ASN A 29 1.94 12.68 -4.26
CA ASN A 29 2.23 11.44 -3.55
C ASN A 29 3.13 10.50 -4.37
N PHE A 30 2.95 10.42 -5.69
CA PHE A 30 3.79 9.59 -6.55
C PHE A 30 5.25 10.02 -6.49
N TYR A 31 5.54 11.32 -6.71
CA TYR A 31 6.91 11.81 -6.71
C TYR A 31 7.55 11.80 -5.33
N SER A 32 6.81 12.13 -4.26
CA SER A 32 7.31 12.00 -2.89
C SER A 32 7.70 10.56 -2.56
N ASN A 33 6.84 9.59 -2.90
CA ASN A 33 7.15 8.18 -2.70
C ASN A 33 8.32 7.70 -3.58
N LEU A 34 8.43 8.18 -4.82
CA LEU A 34 9.51 7.83 -5.72
C LEU A 34 10.87 8.28 -5.18
N ILE A 35 10.94 9.51 -4.67
CA ILE A 35 12.16 10.08 -4.06
C ILE A 35 12.52 9.29 -2.81
N ALA A 36 11.57 9.09 -1.88
CA ALA A 36 11.83 8.32 -0.66
C ALA A 36 12.30 6.89 -0.95
N GLN A 37 11.70 6.21 -1.94
CA GLN A 37 12.15 4.87 -2.35
C GLN A 37 13.57 4.86 -2.93
N HIS A 38 13.94 5.91 -3.67
CA HIS A 38 15.29 6.06 -4.19
C HIS A 38 16.30 6.28 -3.05
N GLU A 39 16.01 7.18 -2.13
CA GLU A 39 16.86 7.45 -0.95
C GLU A 39 17.04 6.20 -0.09
N GLU A 40 15.95 5.47 0.19
CA GLU A 40 16.01 4.20 0.92
C GLU A 40 16.93 3.17 0.24
N ARG A 41 16.89 3.10 -1.10
CA ARG A 41 17.73 2.20 -1.88
C ARG A 41 19.20 2.58 -1.81
N GLU A 42 19.51 3.86 -1.97
CA GLU A 42 20.87 4.39 -1.82
C GLU A 42 21.42 4.13 -0.42
N MET A 43 20.61 4.36 0.63
CA MET A 43 21.00 4.09 2.01
C MET A 43 21.35 2.60 2.24
N ARG A 44 20.56 1.67 1.68
CA ARG A 44 20.86 0.22 1.77
C ARG A 44 22.16 -0.14 1.06
N GLN A 45 22.39 0.41 -0.12
CA GLN A 45 23.65 0.22 -0.85
C GLN A 45 24.85 0.78 -0.08
N GLN A 46 24.75 2.01 0.43
CA GLN A 46 25.83 2.62 1.23
C GLN A 46 26.11 1.82 2.51
N LYS A 47 25.07 1.26 3.15
CA LYS A 47 25.25 0.38 4.31
C LYS A 47 26.01 -0.88 3.94
N LEU A 48 25.72 -1.50 2.79
CA LEU A 48 26.47 -2.66 2.30
C LEU A 48 27.95 -2.32 2.08
N GLU A 49 28.25 -1.23 1.38
CA GLU A 49 29.64 -0.81 1.11
C GLU A 49 30.41 -0.57 2.42
N LYS A 50 29.81 0.14 3.38
CA LYS A 50 30.42 0.35 4.71
C LYS A 50 30.74 -0.96 5.43
N VAL A 51 29.84 -1.94 5.39
CA VAL A 51 30.07 -3.26 6.01
C VAL A 51 31.20 -4.01 5.30
N MET A 52 31.23 -3.99 3.96
CA MET A 52 32.29 -4.65 3.19
C MET A 52 33.67 -4.04 3.41
N ASP A 53 33.73 -2.72 3.61
CA ASP A 53 34.98 -2.02 3.91
C ASP A 53 35.46 -2.28 5.34
N GLN A 54 34.54 -2.32 6.32
CA GLN A 54 34.86 -2.67 7.70
C GLN A 54 35.38 -4.11 7.85
N GLU A 55 34.85 -5.05 7.05
CA GLU A 55 35.30 -6.44 7.03
C GLU A 55 36.60 -6.66 6.23
N GLY A 56 37.09 -5.65 5.50
CA GLY A 56 38.34 -5.73 4.74
C GLY A 56 38.33 -6.80 3.64
N LEU A 57 37.16 -7.07 3.04
CA LEU A 57 36.98 -8.15 2.07
C LEU A 57 37.83 -7.96 0.80
N ALA A 58 38.25 -9.06 0.18
CA ALA A 58 38.88 -9.03 -1.13
C ALA A 58 37.92 -8.57 -2.24
N ASP A 59 38.44 -8.00 -3.32
CA ASP A 59 37.64 -7.42 -4.41
C ASP A 59 36.66 -8.41 -5.05
N GLU A 60 37.07 -9.67 -5.17
CA GLU A 60 36.22 -10.74 -5.71
C GLU A 60 34.98 -10.98 -4.84
N GLU A 61 35.17 -10.98 -3.52
CA GLU A 61 34.07 -11.20 -2.56
C GLU A 61 33.17 -9.97 -2.45
N LYS A 62 33.73 -8.76 -2.53
CA LYS A 62 32.94 -7.53 -2.68
C LYS A 62 32.05 -7.58 -3.92
N ARG A 63 32.58 -8.05 -5.06
CA ARG A 63 31.82 -8.20 -6.31
C ARG A 63 30.65 -9.18 -6.15
N LEU A 64 30.89 -10.33 -5.53
CA LEU A 64 29.86 -11.34 -5.29
C LEU A 64 28.75 -10.80 -4.36
N ARG A 65 29.11 -10.12 -3.27
CA ARG A 65 28.13 -9.50 -2.36
C ARG A 65 27.31 -8.40 -3.02
N ARG A 66 27.91 -7.54 -3.85
CA ARG A 66 27.16 -6.53 -4.63
C ARG A 66 26.16 -7.18 -5.58
N SER A 67 26.56 -8.26 -6.26
CA SER A 67 25.68 -9.02 -7.15
C SER A 67 24.47 -9.60 -6.41
N GLU A 68 24.72 -10.25 -5.27
CA GLU A 68 23.65 -10.79 -4.42
C GLU A 68 22.73 -9.70 -3.86
N HIS A 69 23.28 -8.55 -3.48
CA HIS A 69 22.47 -7.40 -3.06
C HIS A 69 21.59 -6.86 -4.19
N ALA A 70 22.14 -6.71 -5.40
CA ALA A 70 21.37 -6.26 -6.57
C ALA A 70 20.24 -7.24 -6.94
N ARG A 71 20.48 -8.55 -6.78
CA ARG A 71 19.46 -9.60 -6.93
C ARG A 71 18.35 -9.42 -5.89
N LYS A 72 18.70 -9.28 -4.61
CA LYS A 72 17.72 -9.07 -3.53
C LYS A 72 16.91 -7.77 -3.71
N GLU A 73 17.54 -6.68 -4.14
CA GLU A 73 16.83 -5.41 -4.43
C GLU A 73 15.83 -5.58 -5.57
N THR A 74 16.21 -6.29 -6.65
CA THR A 74 15.31 -6.60 -7.77
C THR A 74 14.09 -7.38 -7.30
N GLU A 75 14.29 -8.42 -6.49
CA GLU A 75 13.22 -9.23 -5.93
C GLU A 75 12.30 -8.43 -5.00
N PHE A 76 12.87 -7.58 -4.15
CA PHE A 76 12.13 -6.69 -3.27
C PHE A 76 11.25 -5.70 -4.04
N LEU A 77 11.79 -5.07 -5.09
CA LEU A 77 11.03 -4.15 -5.95
C LEU A 77 9.92 -4.87 -6.72
N ARG A 78 10.17 -6.12 -7.14
CA ARG A 78 9.14 -6.96 -7.78
C ARG A 78 8.01 -7.25 -6.79
N LEU A 79 8.33 -7.63 -5.56
CA LEU A 79 7.34 -7.87 -4.51
C LEU A 79 6.53 -6.62 -4.18
N LYS A 80 7.15 -5.44 -4.10
CA LYS A 80 6.46 -4.15 -3.91
C LYS A 80 5.47 -3.81 -5.03
N ARG A 81 5.66 -4.33 -6.25
CA ARG A 81 4.72 -4.13 -7.37
C ARG A 81 3.54 -5.10 -7.33
N THR A 82 3.68 -6.24 -6.65
CA THR A 82 2.59 -7.20 -6.49
C THR A 82 1.47 -6.55 -5.69
N ARG A 83 0.31 -6.40 -6.32
CA ARG A 83 -0.91 -5.98 -5.63
C ARG A 83 -1.60 -7.22 -5.12
N LEU A 84 -1.78 -7.30 -3.80
CA LEU A 84 -2.58 -8.36 -3.20
C LEU A 84 -4.05 -8.16 -3.56
N GLY A 85 -4.68 -9.22 -4.04
CA GLY A 85 -6.11 -9.30 -4.33
C GLY A 85 -6.76 -10.49 -3.61
N LEU A 86 -8.07 -10.67 -3.85
CA LEU A 86 -8.81 -11.81 -3.30
C LEU A 86 -8.29 -13.14 -3.87
N GLU A 87 -7.82 -13.12 -5.10
CA GLU A 87 -7.28 -14.23 -5.88
C GLU A 87 -6.02 -14.86 -5.26
N ASP A 88 -5.28 -14.12 -4.44
CA ASP A 88 -4.09 -14.60 -3.73
C ASP A 88 -4.43 -15.46 -2.50
N PHE A 89 -5.72 -15.50 -2.13
CA PHE A 89 -6.21 -16.21 -0.97
C PHE A 89 -7.22 -17.29 -1.35
N GLU A 90 -7.13 -18.43 -0.68
CA GLU A 90 -8.11 -19.49 -0.72
C GLU A 90 -9.04 -19.37 0.50
N SER A 91 -10.34 -19.29 0.28
CA SER A 91 -11.34 -19.24 1.35
C SER A 91 -11.58 -20.63 1.91
N LEU A 92 -11.24 -20.85 3.18
CA LEU A 92 -11.43 -22.13 3.85
C LEU A 92 -12.81 -22.24 4.49
N LYS A 93 -13.16 -21.28 5.36
CA LYS A 93 -14.39 -21.34 6.15
C LYS A 93 -14.86 -19.97 6.60
N VAL A 94 -16.18 -19.73 6.61
CA VAL A 94 -16.74 -18.54 7.28
C VAL A 94 -16.70 -18.76 8.79
N ILE A 95 -16.07 -17.84 9.52
CA ILE A 95 -15.90 -17.90 10.98
C ILE A 95 -16.75 -16.88 11.73
N GLY A 96 -17.30 -15.87 11.05
CA GLY A 96 -18.20 -14.91 11.66
C GLY A 96 -19.00 -14.13 10.63
N ARG A 97 -20.20 -13.70 11.00
CA ARG A 97 -21.05 -12.80 10.22
C ARG A 97 -21.54 -11.68 11.13
N GLY A 98 -21.50 -10.45 10.63
CA GLY A 98 -21.90 -9.27 11.38
C GLY A 98 -22.63 -8.25 10.52
N ALA A 99 -22.93 -7.10 11.12
CA ALA A 99 -23.74 -6.05 10.50
C ALA A 99 -23.08 -5.33 9.31
N PHE A 100 -21.76 -5.46 9.14
CA PHE A 100 -20.98 -4.79 8.10
C PHE A 100 -20.33 -5.75 7.10
N GLY A 101 -20.56 -7.05 7.26
CA GLY A 101 -20.00 -8.09 6.41
C GLY A 101 -19.68 -9.37 7.16
N GLU A 102 -18.64 -10.07 6.73
CA GLU A 102 -18.30 -11.39 7.26
C GLU A 102 -16.80 -11.59 7.42
N VAL A 103 -16.43 -12.52 8.29
CA VAL A 103 -15.05 -12.92 8.55
C VAL A 103 -14.86 -14.34 8.06
N ARG A 104 -13.86 -14.53 7.21
CA ARG A 104 -13.48 -15.84 6.66
C ARG A 104 -12.08 -16.24 7.12
N LEU A 105 -11.90 -17.50 7.49
CA LEU A 105 -10.60 -18.13 7.56
C LEU A 105 -10.11 -18.36 6.12
N VAL A 106 -8.94 -17.82 5.80
CA VAL A 106 -8.34 -17.89 4.47
C VAL A 106 -6.92 -18.41 4.55
N GLN A 107 -6.43 -19.04 3.48
CA GLN A 107 -5.04 -19.43 3.33
C GLN A 107 -4.42 -18.65 2.18
N LYS A 108 -3.26 -18.02 2.39
CA LYS A 108 -2.54 -17.35 1.32
C LYS A 108 -1.84 -18.38 0.44
N LYS A 109 -2.10 -18.37 -0.87
CA LYS A 109 -1.71 -19.46 -1.78
C LYS A 109 -0.20 -19.66 -1.92
N ASP A 110 0.57 -18.58 -1.85
CA ASP A 110 2.03 -18.62 -2.07
C ASP A 110 2.82 -19.10 -0.84
N THR A 111 2.31 -18.84 0.36
CA THR A 111 3.01 -19.14 1.63
C THR A 111 2.34 -20.22 2.45
N GLY A 112 1.07 -20.54 2.17
CA GLY A 112 0.27 -21.48 2.96
C GLY A 112 -0.12 -20.95 4.35
N HIS A 113 0.21 -19.70 4.69
CA HIS A 113 -0.18 -19.13 5.98
C HIS A 113 -1.68 -18.89 6.05
N VAL A 114 -2.24 -19.15 7.22
CA VAL A 114 -3.68 -18.99 7.51
C VAL A 114 -3.92 -17.63 8.17
N TYR A 115 -4.94 -16.92 7.69
CA TYR A 115 -5.34 -15.60 8.15
C TYR A 115 -6.86 -15.53 8.37
N ALA A 116 -7.30 -14.51 9.12
CA ALA A 116 -8.71 -14.11 9.16
C ALA A 116 -8.93 -12.90 8.24
N MET A 117 -9.78 -13.04 7.22
CA MET A 117 -10.16 -11.98 6.29
C MET A 117 -11.51 -11.40 6.68
N LYS A 118 -11.52 -10.15 7.17
CA LYS A 118 -12.73 -9.38 7.45
C LYS A 118 -13.15 -8.66 6.16
N ILE A 119 -14.27 -9.09 5.57
CA ILE A 119 -14.85 -8.52 4.36
C ILE A 119 -15.89 -7.49 4.78
N LEU A 120 -15.74 -6.24 4.34
CA LEU A 120 -16.62 -5.13 4.70
C LEU A 120 -17.34 -4.58 3.47
N ARG A 121 -18.64 -4.36 3.57
CA ARG A 121 -19.46 -3.76 2.50
C ARG A 121 -19.45 -2.24 2.63
N LYS A 122 -18.88 -1.56 1.63
CA LYS A 122 -18.77 -0.09 1.63
C LYS A 122 -20.12 0.62 1.62
N ALA A 123 -21.11 0.08 0.90
CA ALA A 123 -22.45 0.65 0.85
C ALA A 123 -23.06 0.73 2.27
N ASP A 124 -23.05 -0.39 3.00
CA ASP A 124 -23.56 -0.49 4.36
C ASP A 124 -22.81 0.45 5.34
N MET A 125 -21.50 0.62 5.14
CA MET A 125 -20.70 1.56 5.96
C MET A 125 -21.08 3.02 5.72
N LEU A 126 -21.38 3.39 4.47
CA LEU A 126 -21.81 4.74 4.11
C LEU A 126 -23.22 5.02 4.61
N GLU A 127 -24.15 4.08 4.39
CA GLU A 127 -25.55 4.19 4.83
C GLU A 127 -25.66 4.37 6.35
N LYS A 128 -24.78 3.72 7.12
CA LYS A 128 -24.76 3.78 8.59
C LYS A 128 -23.84 4.87 9.15
N GLU A 129 -23.21 5.66 8.29
CA GLU A 129 -22.24 6.72 8.64
C GLU A 129 -21.07 6.22 9.53
N GLN A 130 -20.64 4.97 9.35
CA GLN A 130 -19.60 4.32 10.19
C GLN A 130 -18.19 4.37 9.59
N VAL A 131 -17.98 5.11 8.50
CA VAL A 131 -16.68 5.15 7.80
C VAL A 131 -15.54 5.63 8.72
N GLY A 132 -15.80 6.61 9.59
CA GLY A 132 -14.82 7.11 10.56
C GLY A 132 -14.38 6.04 11.55
N HIS A 133 -15.33 5.32 12.14
CA HIS A 133 -15.03 4.25 13.10
C HIS A 133 -14.23 3.11 12.48
N ILE A 134 -14.56 2.69 11.25
CA ILE A 134 -13.82 1.63 10.55
C ILE A 134 -12.39 2.07 10.19
N ARG A 135 -12.17 3.35 9.86
CA ARG A 135 -10.82 3.88 9.64
C ARG A 135 -10.01 3.86 10.93
N ALA A 136 -10.58 4.30 12.04
CA ALA A 136 -9.92 4.25 13.34
C ALA A 136 -9.58 2.81 13.77
N GLU A 137 -10.51 1.86 13.59
CA GLU A 137 -10.24 0.43 13.86
C GLU A 137 -9.06 -0.07 13.02
N ARG A 138 -9.04 0.27 11.72
CA ARG A 138 -7.94 -0.11 10.84
C ARG A 138 -6.62 0.47 11.33
N ASP A 139 -6.57 1.76 11.63
CA ASP A 139 -5.34 2.44 12.01
C ASP A 139 -4.75 1.85 13.31
N ILE A 140 -5.60 1.54 14.30
CA ILE A 140 -5.19 0.82 15.52
C ILE A 140 -4.59 -0.55 15.20
N LEU A 141 -5.23 -1.34 14.34
CA LEU A 141 -4.76 -2.69 14.01
C LEU A 141 -3.48 -2.70 13.15
N VAL A 142 -3.19 -1.61 12.43
CA VAL A 142 -1.92 -1.42 11.70
C VAL A 142 -0.79 -1.08 12.65
N GLU A 143 -1.04 -0.20 13.62
CA GLU A 143 -0.02 0.29 14.56
C GLU A 143 0.21 -0.64 15.76
N ALA A 144 -0.76 -1.51 16.08
CA ALA A 144 -0.68 -2.39 17.24
C ALA A 144 0.45 -3.42 17.11
N ASP A 145 1.43 -3.31 18.00
CA ASP A 145 2.47 -4.31 18.22
C ASP A 145 2.40 -4.83 19.67
N SER A 146 1.31 -5.52 19.98
CA SER A 146 1.03 -6.08 21.31
C SER A 146 0.46 -7.48 21.16
N LEU A 147 0.87 -8.39 22.06
CA LEU A 147 0.35 -9.76 22.10
C LEU A 147 -1.16 -9.83 22.39
N TRP A 148 -1.74 -8.75 22.92
CA TRP A 148 -3.16 -8.67 23.32
C TRP A 148 -4.07 -8.14 22.22
N VAL A 149 -3.49 -7.65 21.11
CA VAL A 149 -4.25 -7.04 20.01
C VAL A 149 -3.96 -7.82 18.73
N VAL A 150 -5.01 -8.12 17.97
CA VAL A 150 -4.86 -8.80 16.67
C VAL A 150 -4.12 -7.88 15.71
N LYS A 151 -3.11 -8.41 15.03
CA LYS A 151 -2.32 -7.65 14.05
C LYS A 151 -2.97 -7.67 12.68
N MET A 152 -3.03 -6.52 12.01
CA MET A 152 -3.36 -6.46 10.59
C MET A 152 -2.12 -6.68 9.74
N PHE A 153 -2.16 -7.70 8.88
CA PHE A 153 -1.08 -7.99 7.96
C PHE A 153 -1.24 -7.29 6.61
N TYR A 154 -2.46 -7.29 6.09
CA TYR A 154 -2.77 -6.80 4.75
C TYR A 154 -4.14 -6.10 4.75
N SER A 155 -4.29 -5.09 3.90
CA SER A 155 -5.58 -4.50 3.56
C SER A 155 -5.60 -4.16 2.08
N PHE A 156 -6.65 -4.56 1.38
CA PHE A 156 -6.84 -4.25 -0.03
C PHE A 156 -8.33 -4.06 -0.31
N GLN A 157 -8.62 -3.52 -1.47
CA GLN A 157 -9.98 -3.28 -1.94
C GLN A 157 -10.17 -3.99 -3.28
N ASP A 158 -11.32 -4.60 -3.47
CA ASP A 158 -11.77 -5.05 -4.78
C ASP A 158 -12.12 -3.86 -5.70
N LYS A 159 -12.30 -4.18 -6.99
CA LYS A 159 -12.68 -3.20 -8.01
C LYS A 159 -14.14 -2.79 -7.87
#